data_AF-A0A0A7LHH8-F1
#
_entry.id   AF-A0A0A7LHH8-F1
#
_cell.length_a   1.000
_cell.length_b   1.000
_cell.length_c   1.000
_cell.angle_alpha   90.00
_cell.angle_beta   90.00
_cell.angle_gamma   90.00
#
_symmetry.space_group_name_H-M   'P 1'
#
loop_
_entity.id
_entity.type
_entity.pdbx_description
1 polymer ?
#
loop_
_entity_poly.entity_id
_entity_poly.type
_entity_poly.pdbx_seq_one_letter_code
_entity_poly.pdbx_strand_id
1 'polypeptide(L)'
;MRQADTVILYEGNEGLCETKITAKIENGCLEIFGHIFDDSAMTCTWRDEREYRYKLNEEDTSELIRIISNYGNGPGESLIRHFGGKNGCTRFQKFCSENGLRYEYAAWPELIPK
;
A
#
# COMPACT_ATOMS: atom_id res chain seq x y z
N MET A 1 -23.90 1.38 1.87
CA MET A 1 -22.60 0.88 2.36
C MET A 1 -21.73 0.68 1.12
N ARG A 2 -20.66 1.48 0.93
CA ARG A 2 -19.75 1.28 -0.22
C ARG A 2 -18.80 0.14 0.15
N GLN A 3 -18.76 -0.89 -0.68
CA GLN A 3 -17.87 -2.04 -0.53
C GLN A 3 -16.42 -1.56 -0.58
N ALA A 4 -15.56 -2.06 0.30
CA ALA A 4 -14.14 -1.73 0.26
C ALA A 4 -13.49 -2.50 -0.89
N ASP A 5 -12.91 -1.77 -1.85
CA ASP A 5 -12.17 -2.37 -2.95
C ASP A 5 -10.73 -2.63 -2.47
N THR A 6 -10.42 -3.90 -2.18
CA THR A 6 -9.08 -4.33 -1.78
C THR A 6 -8.41 -5.06 -2.94
N VAL A 7 -7.19 -4.64 -3.29
CA VAL A 7 -6.37 -5.28 -4.32
C VAL A 7 -5.00 -5.64 -3.78
N ILE A 8 -4.45 -6.77 -4.24
CA ILE A 8 -3.09 -7.18 -3.93
C ILE A 8 -2.17 -6.51 -4.95
N LEU A 9 -1.27 -5.65 -4.48
CA LEU A 9 -0.25 -5.02 -5.30
C LEU A 9 0.96 -5.94 -5.48
N TYR A 10 1.31 -6.70 -4.45
CA TYR A 10 2.42 -7.65 -4.49
C TYR A 10 2.23 -8.75 -3.45
N GLU A 11 2.60 -9.95 -3.83
CA GLU A 11 2.74 -11.10 -2.93
C GLU A 11 3.95 -11.88 -3.42
N GLY A 12 4.90 -12.17 -2.54
CA GLY A 12 6.11 -12.87 -2.92
C GLY A 12 6.96 -13.26 -1.73
N ASN A 13 7.81 -14.26 -1.96
CA ASN A 13 8.70 -14.82 -0.94
C ASN A 13 10.15 -14.51 -1.33
N GLU A 14 10.85 -13.75 -0.51
CA GLU A 14 12.29 -13.50 -0.66
C GLU A 14 13.04 -14.27 0.44
N GLY A 15 13.49 -15.47 0.11
CA GLY A 15 14.11 -16.37 1.08
C GLY A 15 13.07 -16.93 2.05
N LEU A 16 13.16 -16.52 3.32
CA LEU A 16 12.26 -16.95 4.40
C LEU A 16 11.24 -15.87 4.78
N CYS A 17 11.33 -14.70 4.14
CA CYS A 17 10.42 -13.59 4.35
C CYS A 17 9.31 -13.59 3.28
N GLU A 18 8.06 -13.63 3.72
CA GLU A 18 6.89 -13.38 2.87
C GLU A 18 6.58 -11.88 2.88
N THR A 19 6.45 -11.29 1.71
CA THR A 19 6.06 -9.88 1.57
C THR A 19 4.71 -9.80 0.91
N LYS A 20 3.78 -9.06 1.53
CA LYS A 20 2.47 -8.77 0.97
C LYS A 20 2.20 -7.27 0.99
N ILE A 21 1.90 -6.71 -0.17
CA ILE A 21 1.50 -5.32 -0.31
C ILE A 21 0.07 -5.29 -0.84
N THR A 22 -0.83 -4.63 -0.13
CA THR A 22 -2.23 -4.45 -0.52
C THR A 22 -2.58 -2.97 -0.61
N ALA A 23 -3.56 -2.67 -1.45
CA ALA A 23 -4.21 -1.37 -1.49
C ALA A 23 -5.70 -1.56 -1.21
N LYS A 24 -6.26 -0.70 -0.37
CA LYS A 24 -7.67 -0.71 0.00
C LYS A 24 -8.23 0.69 -0.22
N ILE A 25 -9.33 0.80 -0.95
CA ILE A 25 -10.13 2.03 -1.00
C ILE A 25 -11.36 1.81 -0.13
N GLU A 26 -11.49 2.61 0.93
CA GLU A 26 -12.63 2.57 1.84
C GLU A 26 -13.01 3.98 2.24
N ASN A 27 -14.31 4.30 2.20
CA ASN A 27 -14.83 5.63 2.48
C ASN A 27 -14.11 6.75 1.69
N GLY A 28 -13.77 6.47 0.43
CA GLY A 28 -13.07 7.43 -0.44
C GLY A 28 -11.59 7.64 -0.12
N CYS A 29 -11.04 6.99 0.91
CA CYS A 29 -9.63 7.06 1.28
C CYS A 29 -8.90 5.83 0.76
N LEU A 30 -7.75 6.03 0.11
CA LEU A 30 -6.82 4.98 -0.28
C LEU A 30 -5.85 4.70 0.88
N GLU A 31 -5.73 3.44 1.24
CA GLU A 31 -4.72 2.93 2.16
C GLU A 31 -3.87 1.87 1.46
N ILE A 32 -2.54 2.03 1.49
CA ILE A 32 -1.59 1.01 1.04
C ILE A 32 -0.91 0.43 2.26
N PHE A 33 -1.02 -0.88 2.43
CA PHE A 33 -0.45 -1.65 3.52
C PHE A 33 0.63 -2.57 2.98
N GLY A 34 1.79 -2.59 3.62
CA GLY A 34 2.82 -3.60 3.38
C GLY A 34 3.12 -4.37 4.66
N HIS A 35 3.14 -5.69 4.52
CA HIS A 35 3.55 -6.63 5.56
C HIS A 35 4.77 -7.40 5.03
N ILE A 36 5.78 -7.52 5.89
CA ILE A 36 6.91 -8.43 5.69
C ILE A 36 6.82 -9.42 6.86
N PHE A 37 6.33 -10.62 6.58
CA PHE A 37 6.32 -11.76 7.49
C PHE A 37 7.67 -12.46 7.36
N ASP A 38 8.28 -12.90 8.46
CA ASP A 38 9.43 -13.79 8.40
C ASP A 38 9.11 -15.10 9.13
N ASP A 39 9.10 -16.21 8.39
CA ASP A 39 8.65 -17.50 8.92
C ASP A 39 9.84 -18.42 9.27
N SER A 40 11.02 -17.86 9.54
CA SER A 40 12.18 -18.65 9.93
C SER A 40 12.91 -18.17 11.17
N ALA A 41 12.79 -18.99 12.21
CA ALA A 41 13.83 -19.06 13.21
C ALA A 41 15.15 -19.49 12.55
N MET A 42 16.05 -18.53 12.31
CA MET A 42 17.34 -18.58 12.99
C MET A 42 17.98 -17.22 13.33
N THR A 43 17.52 -16.09 12.79
CA THR A 43 17.53 -14.77 13.48
C THR A 43 16.80 -13.71 12.65
N CYS A 44 15.47 -13.75 12.60
CA CYS A 44 14.70 -12.51 12.69
C CYS A 44 13.98 -12.56 14.01
N THR A 45 14.09 -11.47 14.75
CA THR A 45 13.40 -11.34 16.02
C THR A 45 12.00 -10.79 15.73
N TRP A 46 11.04 -11.02 16.62
CA TRP A 46 9.72 -10.35 16.62
C TRP A 46 9.78 -8.80 16.58
N ARG A 47 10.98 -8.20 16.51
CA ARG A 47 11.23 -6.78 16.24
C ARG A 47 11.28 -6.44 14.75
N ASP A 48 11.31 -7.42 13.86
CA ASP A 48 11.60 -7.22 12.43
C ASP A 48 10.33 -7.29 11.54
N GLU A 49 9.15 -7.56 12.13
CA GLU A 49 7.87 -7.30 11.47
C GLU A 49 7.76 -5.80 11.19
N ARG A 50 7.92 -5.44 9.91
CA ARG A 50 7.75 -4.07 9.44
C ARG A 50 6.43 -3.97 8.71
N GLU A 51 5.39 -3.69 9.50
CA GLU A 51 4.16 -3.15 8.94
C GLU A 51 4.36 -1.68 8.62
N TYR A 52 3.99 -1.30 7.42
CA TYR A 52 3.92 0.10 7.04
C TYR A 52 2.61 0.39 6.33
N ARG A 53 2.07 1.57 6.61
CA ARG A 53 0.80 2.06 6.08
C ARG A 53 1.00 3.43 5.48
N TYR A 54 0.51 3.61 4.26
CA TYR A 54 0.33 4.90 3.63
C TYR A 54 -1.16 5.18 3.49
N LYS A 55 -1.62 6.36 3.88
CA LYS A 55 -3.03 6.73 3.79
C LYS A 55 -3.21 8.09 3.13
N LEU A 56 -4.07 8.14 2.11
CA LEU A 56 -4.54 9.39 1.51
C LEU A 56 -5.89 9.75 2.11
N ASN A 57 -6.17 11.04 2.18
CA ASN A 57 -7.53 11.53 2.41
C ASN A 57 -8.39 11.38 1.13
N GLU A 58 -9.66 11.76 1.21
CA GLU A 58 -10.60 11.64 0.08
C GLU A 58 -10.23 12.50 -1.13
N GLU A 59 -9.70 13.71 -0.91
CA GLU A 59 -9.30 14.65 -1.97
C GLU A 59 -8.10 14.10 -2.75
N ASP A 60 -7.02 13.77 -2.04
CA ASP A 60 -5.79 13.22 -2.59
C ASP A 60 -6.06 11.85 -3.26
N THR A 61 -6.94 11.03 -2.68
CA THR A 61 -7.34 9.74 -3.29
C THR A 61 -8.08 9.95 -4.60
N SER A 62 -9.05 10.87 -4.63
CA SER A 62 -9.82 11.18 -5.84
C SER A 62 -8.91 11.68 -6.95
N GLU A 63 -7.96 12.56 -6.61
CA GLU A 63 -6.98 13.08 -7.56
C GLU A 63 -6.03 11.99 -8.06
N LEU A 64 -5.52 11.13 -7.17
CA LEU A 64 -4.70 9.97 -7.54
C LEU A 64 -5.45 9.09 -8.55
N ILE A 65 -6.68 8.70 -8.23
CA ILE A 65 -7.51 7.87 -9.12
C ILE A 65 -7.75 8.57 -10.45
N ARG A 66 -8.00 9.88 -10.46
CA ARG A 66 -8.16 10.67 -11.69
C ARG A 66 -6.91 10.63 -12.57
N ILE A 67 -5.72 10.69 -11.97
CA ILE A 67 -4.45 10.68 -12.72
C ILE A 67 -4.13 9.27 -13.26
N ILE A 68 -4.33 8.22 -12.46
CA ILE A 68 -3.94 6.85 -12.86
C ILE A 68 -5.00 6.12 -13.70
N SER A 69 -6.26 6.57 -13.66
CA SER A 69 -7.35 6.01 -14.46
C SER A 69 -7.23 6.49 -15.90
N ASN A 70 -6.61 5.67 -16.74
CA ASN A 70 -6.70 5.84 -18.19
C ASN A 70 -7.86 5.01 -18.75
N TYR A 71 -8.60 5.61 -19.69
CA TYR A 71 -9.74 5.09 -20.45
C TYR A 71 -10.02 3.58 -20.29
N GLY A 72 -10.92 3.23 -19.37
CA GLY A 72 -11.63 1.94 -19.35
C GLY A 72 -11.30 0.99 -18.19
N ASN A 73 -10.19 1.20 -17.46
CA ASN A 73 -9.81 0.31 -16.36
C ASN A 73 -10.35 0.80 -15.02
N GLY A 74 -10.80 -0.12 -14.17
CA GLY A 74 -11.24 0.19 -12.82
C GLY A 74 -10.10 0.69 -11.90
N PRO A 75 -10.41 1.34 -10.77
CA PRO A 75 -9.42 1.82 -9.81
C PRO A 75 -8.40 0.74 -9.39
N GLY A 76 -8.87 -0.47 -9.10
CA GLY A 76 -8.02 -1.60 -8.70
C GLY A 76 -6.97 -2.00 -9.74
N GLU A 77 -7.36 -2.10 -11.00
CA GLU A 77 -6.43 -2.45 -12.08
C GLU A 77 -5.42 -1.34 -12.34
N SER A 78 -5.86 -0.08 -12.26
CA SER A 78 -4.98 1.08 -12.37
C SER A 78 -3.95 1.11 -11.24
N LEU A 79 -4.35 0.77 -10.00
CA LEU A 79 -3.44 0.64 -8.85
C LEU A 79 -2.41 -0.47 -9.08
N ILE A 80 -2.82 -1.65 -9.54
CA ILE A 80 -1.90 -2.77 -9.83
C ILE A 80 -0.90 -2.35 -10.93
N ARG A 81 -1.36 -1.68 -11.99
CA ARG A 81 -0.50 -1.27 -13.10
C ARG A 81 0.59 -0.27 -12.68
N HIS A 82 0.26 0.67 -11.80
CA HIS A 82 1.19 1.74 -11.40
C HIS A 82 2.04 1.35 -10.18
N PHE A 83 1.43 0.64 -9.23
CA PHE A 83 2.01 0.36 -7.91
C PHE A 83 2.18 -1.13 -7.61
N GLY A 84 1.88 -2.03 -8.55
CA GLY A 84 2.03 -3.47 -8.36
C GLY A 84 3.48 -3.96 -8.49
N GLY A 85 3.91 -4.87 -7.62
CA GLY A 85 5.27 -5.41 -7.53
C GLY A 85 6.04 -4.92 -6.29
N LYS A 86 7.20 -5.53 -6.03
CA LYS A 86 8.00 -5.29 -4.81
C LYS A 86 8.36 -3.83 -4.52
N ASN A 87 8.56 -3.03 -5.57
CA ASN A 87 8.86 -1.59 -5.47
C ASN A 87 7.59 -0.72 -5.53
N GLY A 88 6.42 -1.31 -5.25
CA GLY A 88 5.12 -0.65 -5.34
C GLY A 88 5.03 0.59 -4.47
N CYS A 89 5.43 0.47 -3.21
CA CYS A 89 5.38 1.56 -2.25
C CYS A 89 6.34 2.71 -2.59
N THR A 90 7.56 2.39 -3.03
CA THR A 90 8.53 3.41 -3.49
C THR A 90 7.99 4.17 -4.70
N ARG A 91 7.38 3.46 -5.67
CA ARG A 91 6.73 4.12 -6.82
C ARG A 91 5.56 4.98 -6.38
N PHE A 92 4.75 4.52 -5.45
CA PHE A 92 3.64 5.29 -4.90
C PHE A 92 4.11 6.57 -4.20
N GLN A 93 5.14 6.50 -3.34
CA GLN A 93 5.69 7.68 -2.66
C GLN A 93 6.21 8.71 -3.66
N LYS A 94 6.97 8.23 -4.65
CA LYS A 94 7.49 9.08 -5.72
C LYS A 94 6.36 9.72 -6.53
N PHE A 95 5.35 8.93 -6.89
CA PHE A 95 4.18 9.41 -7.60
C PHE A 95 3.44 10.50 -6.82
N CYS A 96 3.24 10.31 -5.52
CA CYS A 96 2.61 11.33 -4.67
C CYS A 96 3.43 12.62 -4.65
N SER A 97 4.75 12.50 -4.46
CA SER A 97 5.65 13.67 -4.46
C SER A 97 5.66 14.41 -5.79
N GLU A 98 5.64 13.70 -6.92
CA GLU A 98 5.66 14.29 -8.26
C GLU A 98 4.33 14.98 -8.63
N ASN A 99 3.21 14.53 -8.06
CA ASN A 99 1.88 15.05 -8.33
C ASN A 99 1.33 15.95 -7.20
N GLY A 100 2.13 16.26 -6.19
CA GLY A 100 1.71 17.11 -5.06
C GLY A 100 0.67 16.49 -4.14
N LEU A 101 0.54 15.16 -4.13
CA LEU A 101 -0.42 14.42 -3.30
C LEU A 101 0.13 14.23 -1.90
N ARG A 102 -0.71 14.42 -0.89
CA ARG A 102 -0.34 14.24 0.52
C ARG A 102 -0.75 12.86 1.02
N TYR A 103 0.09 12.26 1.84
CA TYR A 103 -0.22 10.99 2.51
C TYR A 103 0.29 11.01 3.95
N GLU A 104 -0.43 10.30 4.81
CA GLU A 104 0.02 9.93 6.15
C GLU A 104 0.84 8.64 6.05
N TYR A 105 1.95 8.59 6.78
CA TYR A 105 2.77 7.39 6.94
C TYR A 105 2.72 6.94 8.39
N ALA A 106 2.53 5.64 8.59
CA ALA A 106 2.68 5.01 9.89
C ALA A 106 3.43 3.69 9.72
N ALA A 107 4.36 3.39 10.61
CA ALA A 107 5.05 2.12 10.68
C ALA A 107 5.08 1.61 12.11
N TRP A 108 5.16 0.30 12.28
CA TRP A 108 5.28 -0.29 13.60
C TRP A 108 6.53 0.25 14.34
N PRO A 109 6.44 0.60 15.64
CA PRO A 109 5.35 0.35 16.60
C PRO A 109 4.23 1.41 16.66
N GLU A 110 4.23 2.43 15.81
CA GLU A 110 3.23 3.53 15.85
C GLU A 110 1.81 3.11 15.41
N LEU A 111 1.67 1.89 14.86
CA LEU A 111 0.39 1.30 14.44
C LEU A 111 -0.40 0.65 15.58
N ILE A 112 0.18 0.50 16.78
CA ILE A 112 -0.54 -0.08 17.93
C ILE A 112 -1.47 0.99 18.53
N PRO A 113 -2.81 0.82 18.47
CA PRO A 113 -3.70 1.69 19.24
C PRO A 113 -3.40 1.51 20.74
N LYS A 114 -3.20 2.62 21.45
CA LYS A 114 -3.07 2.64 22.92
C LYS A 114 -4.32 2.11 23.60
#